data_AF-A0A8H4N7J7-F1
#
_entry.id   AF-A0A8H4N7J7-F1
#
_cell.length_a   1.000
_cell.length_b   1.000
_cell.length_c   1.000
_cell.angle_alpha   90.00
_cell.angle_beta   90.00
_cell.angle_gamma   90.00
#
_symmetry.space_group_name_H-M   'P 1'
#
loop_
_entity.id
_entity.type
_entity.pdbx_description
1 polymer ?
#
loop_
_entity_poly.entity_id
_entity_poly.type
_entity_poly.pdbx_seq_one_letter_code
_entity_poly.pdbx_strand_id
1 'polypeptide(L)'
;MNFQRQQPMYSAAAMSSRPQVKTFGAFKDLARTSLAERQALDDRSDYVLIKGTAPLSFHYCIASRILQAFAPGAHAQAFAVPAAMTEYGQQPPYSILMLPSCIVDVQALVHILDWMVQNCHAPRPQMLVMPQSFFAWIELLKAAQILQVHAAEARVWPFIAEFVTHNPLHWEHLDAIVHNFPSDSKPVQHLAHNIQYLRKKRRLTASAFHYIKTNRFFAELLNGVAEAYQKKKVQMMAFEEMVPQRGRFHHGSFRPRSGPAAHQGGAYDARDFNPGEIPASGLIA
;
A
#
# COMPACT_ATOMS: atom_id res chain seq x y z
N MET A 1 36.76 -4.80 -32.59
CA MET A 1 36.06 -3.51 -32.40
C MET A 1 34.60 -3.82 -32.09
N ASN A 2 34.21 -3.79 -30.81
CA ASN A 2 32.82 -4.02 -30.39
C ASN A 2 32.10 -2.68 -30.29
N PHE A 3 31.23 -2.38 -31.24
CA PHE A 3 30.26 -1.29 -31.11
C PHE A 3 29.08 -1.77 -30.26
N GLN A 4 29.26 -1.79 -28.94
CA GLN A 4 28.10 -1.66 -28.04
C GLN A 4 27.63 -0.21 -28.15
N ARG A 5 26.76 0.08 -29.13
CA ARG A 5 25.91 1.26 -29.08
C ARG A 5 24.99 1.08 -27.88
N GLN A 6 25.38 1.64 -26.73
CA GLN A 6 24.43 1.99 -25.70
C GLN A 6 23.46 3.00 -26.34
N GLN A 7 22.33 2.51 -26.83
CA GLN A 7 21.23 3.42 -27.14
C GLN A 7 20.77 4.01 -25.81
N PRO A 8 20.65 5.35 -25.70
CA PRO A 8 20.01 5.95 -24.55
C PRO A 8 18.58 5.41 -24.45
N MET A 9 18.27 4.67 -23.39
CA MET A 9 16.89 4.32 -23.06
C MET A 9 16.17 5.63 -22.71
N TYR A 10 15.32 6.10 -23.61
CA TYR A 10 14.47 7.26 -23.35
C TYR A 10 13.27 6.81 -22.52
N SER A 11 13.12 7.36 -21.31
CA SER A 11 11.89 7.23 -20.53
C SER A 11 10.70 7.75 -21.36
N ALA A 12 9.52 7.15 -21.19
CA ALA A 12 8.28 7.64 -21.77
C ALA A 12 8.07 9.12 -21.46
N ALA A 13 8.49 9.59 -20.27
CA ALA A 13 8.42 11.00 -19.89
C ALA A 13 9.34 11.92 -20.71
N ALA A 14 10.45 11.40 -21.26
CA ALA A 14 11.45 12.15 -22.01
C ALA A 14 11.10 12.32 -23.51
N MET A 15 10.20 11.51 -24.05
CA MET A 15 9.91 11.47 -25.49
C MET A 15 8.84 12.47 -25.96
N SER A 16 8.35 13.37 -25.11
CA SER A 16 7.24 14.21 -25.53
C SER A 16 7.13 15.55 -24.83
N SER A 17 6.87 16.57 -25.64
CA SER A 17 6.09 17.77 -25.29
C SER A 17 4.63 17.42 -24.91
N ARG A 18 4.42 16.38 -24.08
CA ARG A 18 3.09 15.90 -23.70
C ARG A 18 2.43 16.95 -22.79
N PRO A 19 1.14 17.25 -22.99
CA PRO A 19 0.40 18.09 -22.07
C PRO A 19 0.43 17.45 -20.67
N GLN A 20 0.69 18.25 -19.64
CA GLN A 20 0.60 17.77 -18.27
C GLN A 20 -0.82 17.31 -17.99
N VAL A 21 -0.95 16.08 -17.47
CA VAL A 21 -2.23 15.49 -17.08
C VAL A 21 -2.39 15.64 -15.57
N LYS A 22 -3.60 15.97 -15.13
CA LYS A 22 -3.97 16.00 -13.71
C LYS A 22 -3.82 14.60 -13.11
N THR A 23 -3.13 14.50 -11.97
CA THR A 23 -2.94 13.24 -11.26
C THR A 23 -4.06 12.97 -10.26
N PHE A 24 -4.35 11.70 -10.01
CA PHE A 24 -5.39 11.24 -9.08
C PHE A 24 -4.75 10.48 -7.90
N GLY A 25 -4.49 11.21 -6.80
CA GLY A 25 -3.95 10.61 -5.58
C GLY A 25 -5.02 9.95 -4.71
N ALA A 26 -6.28 10.37 -4.84
CA ALA A 26 -7.41 9.82 -4.12
C ALA A 26 -8.70 9.85 -4.97
N PHE A 27 -9.70 9.05 -4.59
CA PHE A 27 -10.99 9.00 -5.28
C PHE A 27 -11.67 10.37 -5.39
N LYS A 28 -11.50 11.25 -4.38
CA LYS A 28 -12.04 12.62 -4.41
C LYS A 28 -11.50 13.45 -5.59
N ASP A 29 -10.27 13.18 -6.03
CA ASP A 29 -9.63 13.93 -7.12
C ASP A 29 -10.27 13.57 -8.44
N LEU A 30 -10.57 12.28 -8.62
CA LEU A 30 -11.31 11.73 -9.75
C LEU A 30 -12.77 12.20 -9.76
N ALA A 31 -13.46 12.17 -8.61
CA ALA A 31 -14.85 12.61 -8.45
C ALA A 31 -15.08 14.10 -8.80
N ARG A 32 -14.02 14.92 -8.69
CA ARG A 32 -14.04 16.35 -9.03
C ARG A 32 -13.72 16.64 -10.50
N THR A 33 -13.31 15.64 -11.27
CA THR A 33 -12.93 15.78 -12.67
C THR A 33 -14.14 15.53 -13.56
N SER A 34 -14.37 16.42 -14.54
CA SER A 34 -15.52 16.31 -15.45
C SER A 34 -15.44 15.05 -16.31
N LEU A 35 -16.57 14.62 -16.88
CA LEU A 35 -16.59 13.48 -17.80
C LEU A 35 -15.73 13.74 -19.04
N ALA A 36 -15.81 14.94 -19.62
CA ALA A 36 -15.03 15.30 -20.81
C ALA A 36 -13.52 15.24 -20.57
N GLU A 37 -13.05 15.77 -19.43
CA GLU A 37 -11.63 15.67 -19.04
C GLU A 37 -11.19 14.22 -18.82
N ARG A 38 -12.04 13.38 -18.22
CA ARG A 38 -11.75 11.96 -18.01
C ARG A 38 -11.72 11.17 -19.31
N GLN A 39 -12.64 11.44 -20.23
CA GLN A 39 -12.68 10.81 -21.56
C GLN A 39 -11.48 11.23 -22.41
N ALA A 40 -10.99 12.46 -22.29
CA ALA A 40 -9.78 12.93 -22.98
C ALA A 40 -8.49 12.22 -22.54
N LEU A 41 -8.52 11.44 -21.44
CA LEU A 41 -7.43 10.57 -21.03
C LEU A 41 -7.32 9.31 -21.88
N ASP A 42 -8.44 8.80 -22.42
CA ASP A 42 -8.44 7.65 -23.34
C ASP A 42 -8.13 8.10 -24.78
N ASP A 43 -7.05 8.86 -24.92
CA ASP A 43 -6.51 9.28 -26.21
C ASP A 43 -5.71 8.12 -26.81
N ARG A 44 -6.16 7.67 -27.99
CA ARG A 44 -5.59 6.53 -28.73
C ARG A 44 -4.28 6.85 -29.46
N SER A 45 -3.75 8.06 -29.27
CA SER A 45 -2.48 8.47 -29.88
C SER A 45 -1.25 7.81 -29.26
N ASP A 46 -1.33 7.29 -28.03
CA ASP A 46 -0.19 6.66 -27.33
C ASP A 46 -0.66 5.68 -26.25
N TYR A 47 0.04 4.55 -26.15
CA TYR A 47 -0.29 3.48 -25.23
C TYR A 47 0.91 2.99 -24.42
N VAL A 48 0.63 2.45 -23.24
CA VAL A 48 1.61 1.72 -22.44
C VAL A 48 1.23 0.24 -22.42
N LEU A 49 2.16 -0.59 -22.88
CA LEU A 49 2.08 -2.04 -22.75
C LEU A 49 2.72 -2.45 -21.43
N ILE A 50 1.88 -2.83 -20.47
CA ILE A 50 2.30 -3.35 -19.18
C ILE A 50 2.57 -4.84 -19.32
N LYS A 51 3.78 -5.28 -18.93
CA LYS A 51 4.22 -6.67 -19.05
C LYS A 51 4.64 -7.24 -17.70
N GLY A 52 4.19 -8.45 -17.41
CA GLY A 52 4.73 -9.28 -16.33
C GLY A 52 6.12 -9.80 -16.71
N THR A 53 6.97 -9.98 -15.70
CA THR A 53 8.21 -10.76 -15.83
C THR A 53 7.95 -12.19 -15.33
N ALA A 54 8.61 -13.18 -15.93
CA ALA A 54 8.43 -14.58 -15.57
C ALA A 54 8.60 -14.77 -14.04
N PRO A 55 7.76 -15.59 -13.39
CA PRO A 55 6.81 -16.55 -13.97
C PRO A 55 5.46 -15.95 -14.41
N LEU A 56 5.22 -14.65 -14.21
CA LEU A 56 3.96 -14.00 -14.53
C LEU A 56 3.85 -13.74 -16.04
N SER A 57 3.09 -14.56 -16.76
CA SER A 57 2.70 -14.24 -18.15
C SER A 57 1.52 -13.27 -18.12
N PHE A 58 1.82 -11.98 -18.19
CA PHE A 58 0.83 -10.91 -18.14
C PHE A 58 1.12 -9.84 -19.19
N HIS A 59 0.08 -9.42 -19.91
CA HIS A 59 0.13 -8.34 -20.88
C HIS A 59 -1.15 -7.53 -20.78
N TYR A 60 -1.04 -6.21 -20.62
CA TYR A 60 -2.19 -5.31 -20.59
C TYR A 60 -1.84 -4.01 -21.31
N CYS A 61 -2.73 -3.55 -22.18
CA CYS A 61 -2.54 -2.30 -22.93
C CYS A 61 -3.46 -1.23 -22.37
N ILE A 62 -2.92 -0.05 -22.06
CA ILE A 62 -3.68 1.07 -21.52
C ILE A 62 -3.24 2.38 -22.19
N ALA A 63 -4.16 3.34 -22.36
CA ALA A 63 -3.78 4.65 -22.87
C ALA A 63 -2.76 5.32 -21.93
N SER A 64 -1.72 5.90 -22.51
CA SER A 64 -0.57 6.47 -21.78
C SER A 64 -1.00 7.54 -20.77
N ARG A 65 -1.98 8.38 -21.13
CA ARG A 65 -2.52 9.42 -20.25
C ARG A 65 -3.35 8.89 -19.08
N ILE A 66 -4.03 7.75 -19.25
CA ILE A 66 -4.73 7.09 -18.13
C ILE A 66 -3.69 6.64 -17.10
N LEU A 67 -2.62 5.94 -17.55
CA LEU A 67 -1.56 5.53 -16.64
C LEU A 67 -0.87 6.72 -15.98
N GLN A 68 -0.57 7.79 -16.73
CA GLN A 68 0.02 9.01 -16.19
C GLN A 68 -0.86 9.68 -15.11
N ALA A 69 -2.19 9.68 -15.30
CA ALA A 69 -3.12 10.28 -14.35
C ALA A 69 -3.23 9.48 -13.05
N PHE A 70 -3.36 8.15 -13.13
CA PHE A 70 -3.60 7.29 -11.98
C PHE A 70 -2.32 6.78 -11.29
N ALA A 71 -1.24 6.61 -12.04
CA ALA A 71 0.02 6.03 -11.60
C ALA A 71 1.23 6.77 -12.21
N PRO A 72 1.43 8.06 -11.89
CA PRO A 72 2.50 8.88 -12.50
C PRO A 72 3.89 8.28 -12.27
N GLY A 73 4.13 7.65 -11.11
CA GLY A 73 5.41 6.99 -10.82
C GLY A 73 5.67 5.76 -11.70
N ALA A 74 4.65 4.92 -11.93
CA ALA A 74 4.77 3.79 -12.85
C ALA A 74 4.89 4.24 -14.31
N HIS A 75 4.18 5.30 -14.70
CA HIS A 75 4.31 5.90 -16.04
C HIS A 75 5.73 6.42 -16.30
N ALA A 76 6.36 7.07 -15.32
CA ALA A 76 7.73 7.57 -15.45
C ALA A 76 8.77 6.45 -15.65
N GLN A 77 8.47 5.24 -15.15
CA GLN A 77 9.30 4.04 -15.29
C GLN A 77 9.09 3.33 -16.63
N ALA A 78 8.02 3.64 -17.37
CA ALA A 78 7.82 3.09 -18.70
C ALA A 78 8.90 3.61 -19.66
N PHE A 79 9.46 2.72 -20.49
CA PHE A 79 10.43 3.10 -21.51
C PHE A 79 9.75 3.16 -22.87
N ALA A 80 10.04 4.20 -23.63
CA ALA A 80 9.45 4.35 -24.96
C ALA A 80 10.13 3.43 -25.96
N VAL A 81 9.34 2.82 -26.85
CA VAL A 81 9.89 2.03 -27.96
C VAL A 81 10.08 2.96 -29.16
N PRO A 82 11.31 3.10 -29.69
CA PRO A 82 11.56 3.97 -30.84
C PRO A 82 10.73 3.56 -32.06
N ALA A 83 10.11 4.54 -32.75
CA ALA A 83 9.32 4.31 -33.96
C ALA A 83 10.09 3.64 -35.12
N ALA A 84 11.42 3.63 -35.07
CA ALA A 84 12.26 2.91 -36.04
C ALA A 84 12.26 1.37 -35.83
N MET A 85 11.74 0.87 -34.70
CA MET A 85 11.62 -0.55 -34.39
C MET A 85 10.22 -1.12 -34.67
N THR A 86 9.24 -0.29 -34.98
CA THR A 86 7.95 -0.77 -35.49
C THR A 86 8.09 -1.07 -36.97
N GLU A 87 8.32 -2.35 -37.32
CA GLU A 87 8.49 -2.83 -38.70
C GLU A 87 7.28 -2.55 -39.62
N TYR A 88 6.18 -2.06 -39.05
CA TYR A 88 5.00 -1.58 -39.76
C TYR A 88 4.72 -0.15 -39.32
N GLY A 89 5.00 0.83 -40.19
CA GLY A 89 4.86 2.28 -39.96
C GLY A 89 3.44 2.80 -39.72
N GLN A 90 2.58 2.03 -39.06
CA GLN A 90 1.19 2.34 -38.74
C GLN A 90 0.84 2.17 -37.26
N GLN A 91 1.76 1.70 -36.41
CA GLN A 91 1.45 1.58 -34.99
C GLN A 91 1.63 2.93 -34.28
N PRO A 92 0.66 3.36 -33.44
CA PRO A 92 0.84 4.52 -32.59
C PRO A 92 2.08 4.29 -31.70
N PRO A 93 2.79 5.37 -31.32
CA PRO A 93 3.89 5.26 -30.38
C PRO A 93 3.41 4.51 -29.13
N TYR A 94 4.27 3.63 -28.61
CA TYR A 94 3.97 2.93 -27.38
C TYR A 94 5.20 2.87 -26.48
N SER A 95 4.93 2.79 -25.19
CA SER A 95 5.93 2.55 -24.16
C SER A 95 5.69 1.21 -23.51
N ILE A 96 6.72 0.63 -22.90
CA ILE A 96 6.61 -0.63 -22.17
C ILE A 96 6.88 -0.36 -20.69
N LEU A 97 6.00 -0.85 -19.83
CA LEU A 97 6.22 -0.91 -18.38
C LEU A 97 6.43 -2.37 -17.99
N MET A 98 7.62 -2.70 -17.50
CA MET A 98 7.92 -4.04 -16.97
C MET A 98 7.59 -4.07 -15.49
N LEU A 99 6.68 -4.97 -15.08
CA LEU A 99 6.39 -5.20 -13.68
C LEU A 99 7.54 -6.00 -13.04
N PRO A 100 7.89 -5.70 -11.76
CA PRO A 100 8.90 -6.45 -11.04
C PRO A 100 8.53 -7.93 -10.95
N SER A 101 9.54 -8.81 -10.92
CA SER A 101 9.34 -10.24 -10.76
C SER A 101 8.80 -10.53 -9.36
N CYS A 102 7.48 -10.64 -9.26
CA CYS A 102 6.78 -10.93 -8.02
C CYS A 102 5.57 -11.82 -8.30
N ILE A 103 5.24 -12.70 -7.35
CA ILE A 103 4.04 -13.52 -7.41
C ILE A 103 2.88 -12.62 -6.99
N VAL A 104 2.12 -12.09 -7.93
CA VAL A 104 0.88 -11.33 -7.65
C VAL A 104 -0.24 -11.95 -8.46
N ASP A 105 -1.45 -11.99 -7.89
CA ASP A 105 -2.61 -12.43 -8.63
C ASP A 105 -2.87 -11.53 -9.85
N VAL A 106 -2.88 -12.13 -11.04
CA VAL A 106 -3.19 -11.45 -12.30
C VAL A 106 -4.56 -10.79 -12.24
N GLN A 107 -5.54 -11.43 -11.59
CA GLN A 107 -6.89 -10.88 -11.48
C GLN A 107 -6.89 -9.58 -10.67
N ALA A 108 -6.04 -9.45 -9.65
CA ALA A 108 -5.91 -8.22 -8.88
C ALA A 108 -5.32 -7.08 -9.73
N LEU A 109 -4.32 -7.37 -10.59
CA LEU A 109 -3.76 -6.40 -11.54
C LEU A 109 -4.81 -5.93 -12.55
N VAL A 110 -5.49 -6.88 -13.20
CA VAL A 110 -6.54 -6.58 -14.19
C VAL A 110 -7.67 -5.76 -13.55
N HIS A 111 -8.11 -6.13 -12.35
CA HIS A 111 -9.19 -5.41 -11.65
C HIS A 111 -8.87 -3.93 -11.42
N ILE A 112 -7.63 -3.60 -11.05
CA ILE A 112 -7.21 -2.19 -10.88
C ILE A 112 -7.13 -1.47 -12.22
N LEU A 113 -6.54 -2.10 -13.24
CA LEU A 113 -6.37 -1.49 -14.55
C LEU A 113 -7.71 -1.27 -15.27
N ASP A 114 -8.61 -2.24 -15.20
CA ASP A 114 -9.98 -2.12 -15.70
C ASP A 114 -10.72 -1.01 -14.95
N TRP A 115 -10.59 -0.93 -13.62
CA TRP A 115 -11.18 0.14 -12.83
C TRP A 115 -10.68 1.53 -13.28
N MET A 116 -9.40 1.68 -13.59
CA MET A 116 -8.86 2.95 -14.12
C MET A 116 -9.53 3.33 -15.44
N VAL A 117 -9.60 2.39 -16.39
CA VAL A 117 -10.20 2.61 -17.72
C VAL A 117 -11.70 2.89 -17.59
N GLN A 118 -12.44 2.09 -16.84
CA GLN A 118 -13.87 2.27 -16.64
C GLN A 118 -14.20 3.63 -16.05
N ASN A 119 -13.37 4.12 -15.12
CA ASN A 119 -13.54 5.46 -14.55
C ASN A 119 -13.28 6.60 -15.54
N CYS A 120 -12.64 6.36 -16.68
CA CYS A 120 -12.53 7.35 -17.75
C CYS A 120 -13.83 7.49 -18.56
N HIS A 121 -14.64 6.44 -18.63
CA HIS A 121 -15.85 6.40 -19.47
C HIS A 121 -17.16 6.48 -18.68
N ALA A 122 -17.14 6.12 -17.39
CA ALA A 122 -18.36 6.10 -16.57
C ALA A 122 -18.95 7.52 -16.40
N PRO A 123 -20.28 7.70 -16.52
CA PRO A 123 -20.93 9.00 -16.31
C PRO A 123 -20.59 9.62 -14.95
N ARG A 124 -20.45 8.77 -13.93
CA ARG A 124 -19.98 9.13 -12.59
C ARG A 124 -18.81 8.22 -12.21
N PRO A 125 -17.71 8.76 -11.65
CA PRO A 125 -16.64 7.96 -11.10
C PRO A 125 -17.14 6.98 -10.04
N GLN A 126 -16.58 5.77 -10.04
CA GLN A 126 -16.92 4.70 -9.11
C GLN A 126 -15.70 4.33 -8.27
N MET A 127 -15.94 4.10 -6.98
CA MET A 127 -14.91 3.58 -6.09
C MET A 127 -14.48 2.18 -6.52
N LEU A 128 -13.22 1.82 -6.24
CA LEU A 128 -12.74 0.47 -6.48
C LEU A 128 -13.62 -0.52 -5.68
N VAL A 129 -14.20 -1.48 -6.40
CA VAL A 129 -15.03 -2.54 -5.84
C VAL A 129 -14.12 -3.47 -5.05
N MET A 130 -14.46 -3.70 -3.78
CA MET A 130 -13.68 -4.55 -2.90
C MET A 130 -14.19 -5.99 -3.00
N PRO A 131 -13.29 -6.99 -3.17
CA PRO A 131 -13.68 -8.39 -3.06
C PRO A 131 -14.12 -8.72 -1.64
N GLN A 132 -14.67 -9.91 -1.40
CA GLN A 132 -15.24 -10.27 -0.09
C GLN A 132 -14.23 -10.92 0.87
N SER A 133 -13.06 -11.36 0.39
CA SER A 133 -12.10 -12.10 1.22
C SER A 133 -10.89 -11.25 1.60
N PHE A 134 -10.36 -11.50 2.79
CA PHE A 134 -9.13 -10.88 3.29
C PHE A 134 -7.94 -11.14 2.35
N PHE A 135 -7.77 -12.36 1.87
CA PHE A 135 -6.67 -12.72 0.96
C PHE A 135 -6.75 -11.97 -0.37
N ALA A 136 -7.95 -11.77 -0.91
CA ALA A 136 -8.12 -10.96 -2.12
C ALA A 136 -7.81 -9.48 -1.86
N TRP A 137 -8.05 -8.96 -0.64
CA TRP A 137 -7.60 -7.60 -0.29
C TRP A 137 -6.08 -7.49 -0.26
N ILE A 138 -5.38 -8.52 0.23
CA ILE A 138 -3.91 -8.56 0.26
C ILE A 138 -3.34 -8.50 -1.16
N GLU A 139 -3.83 -9.35 -2.06
CA GLU A 139 -3.43 -9.33 -3.48
C GLU A 139 -3.76 -8.00 -4.15
N LEU A 140 -4.93 -7.41 -3.84
CA LEU A 140 -5.32 -6.12 -4.38
C LEU A 140 -4.46 -4.96 -3.86
N LEU A 141 -4.05 -4.99 -2.59
CA LEU A 141 -3.11 -4.00 -2.04
C LEU A 141 -1.73 -4.15 -2.70
N LYS A 142 -1.26 -5.38 -2.87
CA LYS A 142 0.01 -5.69 -3.53
C LYS A 142 0.00 -5.20 -4.98
N ALA A 143 -1.04 -5.50 -5.74
CA ALA A 143 -1.24 -4.99 -7.09
C ALA A 143 -1.25 -3.45 -7.14
N ALA A 144 -1.93 -2.79 -6.19
CA ALA A 144 -1.97 -1.33 -6.12
C ALA A 144 -0.58 -0.72 -5.88
N GLN A 145 0.25 -1.34 -5.03
CA GLN A 145 1.61 -0.89 -4.75
C GLN A 145 2.56 -1.14 -5.94
N ILE A 146 2.46 -2.30 -6.59
CA ILE A 146 3.23 -2.62 -7.80
C ILE A 146 2.92 -1.64 -8.93
N LEU A 147 1.64 -1.37 -9.17
CA LEU A 147 1.19 -0.42 -10.18
C LEU A 147 1.33 1.04 -9.74
N GLN A 148 1.70 1.30 -8.48
CA GLN A 148 1.79 2.64 -7.88
C GLN A 148 0.50 3.47 -8.02
N VAL A 149 -0.66 2.83 -7.89
CA VAL A 149 -1.98 3.47 -7.96
C VAL A 149 -2.42 3.86 -6.55
N HIS A 150 -2.00 5.04 -6.10
CA HIS A 150 -2.25 5.50 -4.72
C HIS A 150 -3.74 5.59 -4.35
N ALA A 151 -4.61 5.95 -5.30
CA ALA A 151 -6.05 5.99 -5.05
C ALA A 151 -6.63 4.60 -4.73
N ALA A 152 -6.09 3.54 -5.35
CA ALA A 152 -6.46 2.16 -5.05
C ALA A 152 -5.90 1.72 -3.69
N GLU A 153 -4.62 2.00 -3.42
CA GLU A 153 -3.98 1.71 -2.13
C GLU A 153 -4.77 2.34 -0.95
N ALA A 154 -5.10 3.63 -1.07
CA ALA A 154 -5.86 4.37 -0.08
C ALA A 154 -7.28 3.81 0.14
N ARG A 155 -7.84 3.14 -0.87
CA ARG A 155 -9.15 2.47 -0.78
C ARG A 155 -9.05 1.10 -0.13
N VAL A 156 -8.03 0.31 -0.45
CA VAL A 156 -7.87 -1.06 0.04
C VAL A 156 -7.39 -1.09 1.48
N TRP A 157 -6.42 -0.25 1.83
CA TRP A 157 -5.74 -0.27 3.13
C TRP A 157 -6.69 -0.26 4.35
N PRO A 158 -7.72 0.60 4.42
CA PRO A 158 -8.62 0.63 5.57
C PRO A 158 -9.30 -0.71 5.88
N PHE A 159 -9.64 -1.52 4.87
CA PHE A 159 -10.27 -2.84 5.09
C PHE A 159 -9.30 -3.81 5.77
N ILE A 160 -8.06 -3.85 5.31
CA ILE A 160 -7.01 -4.70 5.90
C ILE A 160 -6.71 -4.22 7.31
N ALA A 161 -6.55 -2.91 7.52
CA ALA A 161 -6.27 -2.35 8.83
C ALA A 161 -7.38 -2.65 9.84
N GLU A 162 -8.64 -2.46 9.44
CA GLU A 162 -9.81 -2.78 10.26
C GLU A 162 -9.87 -4.28 10.58
N PHE A 163 -9.64 -5.13 9.57
CA PHE A 163 -9.62 -6.57 9.76
C PHE A 163 -8.57 -7.00 10.79
N VAL A 164 -7.33 -6.54 10.60
CA VAL A 164 -6.19 -6.84 11.48
C VAL A 164 -6.40 -6.32 12.90
N THR A 165 -7.07 -5.19 13.08
CA THR A 165 -7.32 -4.63 14.42
C THR A 165 -8.50 -5.30 15.13
N HIS A 166 -9.53 -5.74 14.40
CA HIS A 166 -10.79 -6.10 15.03
C HIS A 166 -11.21 -7.57 14.91
N ASN A 167 -10.69 -8.34 13.96
CA ASN A 167 -11.13 -9.71 13.73
C ASN A 167 -10.22 -10.74 14.41
N PRO A 168 -10.73 -11.95 14.71
CA PRO A 168 -9.90 -13.08 15.11
C PRO A 168 -8.87 -13.40 14.02
N LEU A 169 -7.59 -13.41 14.37
CA LEU A 169 -6.53 -13.75 13.43
C LEU A 169 -6.14 -15.22 13.53
N HIS A 170 -6.03 -15.85 12.37
CA HIS A 170 -5.48 -17.18 12.16
C HIS A 170 -4.07 -17.07 11.59
N TRP A 171 -3.31 -18.16 11.60
CA TRP A 171 -1.94 -18.17 11.13
C TRP A 171 -1.85 -17.76 9.65
N GLU A 172 -2.81 -18.16 8.82
CA GLU A 172 -2.87 -17.81 7.40
C GLU A 172 -2.94 -16.30 7.18
N HIS A 173 -3.62 -15.56 8.05
CA HIS A 173 -3.71 -14.10 7.95
C HIS A 173 -2.37 -13.43 8.25
N LEU A 174 -1.63 -13.96 9.23
CA LEU A 174 -0.30 -13.48 9.59
C LEU A 174 0.70 -13.79 8.49
N ASP A 175 0.66 -15.01 8.00
CA ASP A 175 1.48 -15.54 6.93
C ASP A 175 1.29 -14.72 5.63
N ALA A 176 0.04 -14.48 5.25
CA ALA A 176 -0.30 -13.70 4.07
C ALA A 176 0.25 -12.27 4.12
N ILE A 177 0.26 -11.59 5.27
CA ILE A 177 0.83 -10.25 5.37
C ILE A 177 2.37 -10.32 5.30
N VAL A 178 2.99 -11.21 6.08
CA VAL A 178 4.46 -11.24 6.21
C VAL A 178 5.15 -11.72 4.94
N HIS A 179 4.57 -12.66 4.20
CA HIS A 179 5.17 -13.15 2.96
C HIS A 179 4.95 -12.22 1.77
N ASN A 180 3.92 -11.36 1.79
CA ASN A 180 3.60 -10.50 0.66
C ASN A 180 4.19 -9.09 0.75
N PHE A 181 4.59 -8.63 1.95
CA PHE A 181 5.08 -7.27 2.14
C PHE A 181 6.42 -7.22 2.87
N PRO A 182 7.30 -6.24 2.56
CA PRO A 182 8.55 -6.01 3.28
C PRO A 182 8.34 -5.82 4.79
N SER A 183 9.34 -6.14 5.60
CA SER A 183 9.27 -6.06 7.06
C SER A 183 9.04 -4.64 7.61
N ASP A 184 9.54 -3.63 6.90
CA ASP A 184 9.39 -2.21 7.19
C ASP A 184 8.10 -1.60 6.59
N SER A 185 7.32 -2.40 5.85
CA SER A 185 6.10 -1.94 5.21
C SER A 185 4.98 -1.61 6.22
N LYS A 186 4.12 -0.67 5.83
CA LYS A 186 2.95 -0.25 6.62
C LYS A 186 2.05 -1.43 7.06
N PRO A 187 1.70 -2.42 6.20
CA PRO A 187 0.92 -3.58 6.63
C PRO A 187 1.59 -4.41 7.73
N VAL A 188 2.89 -4.71 7.58
CA VAL A 188 3.63 -5.54 8.55
C VAL A 188 3.80 -4.81 9.88
N GLN A 189 4.15 -3.52 9.85
CA GLN A 189 4.28 -2.69 11.05
C GLN A 189 2.94 -2.55 11.79
N HIS A 190 1.83 -2.33 11.06
CA HIS A 190 0.49 -2.28 11.67
C HIS A 190 0.11 -3.61 12.31
N LEU A 191 0.40 -4.74 11.65
CA LEU A 191 0.16 -6.06 12.22
C LEU A 191 0.96 -6.27 13.51
N ALA A 192 2.26 -5.97 13.48
CA ALA A 192 3.14 -6.12 14.64
C ALA A 192 2.67 -5.27 15.83
N HIS A 193 2.29 -4.01 15.59
CA HIS A 193 1.73 -3.13 16.60
C HIS A 193 0.42 -3.66 17.20
N ASN A 194 -0.43 -4.31 16.40
CA ASN A 194 -1.74 -4.79 16.86
C ASN A 194 -1.67 -6.15 17.55
N ILE A 195 -0.62 -6.96 17.37
CA ILE A 195 -0.54 -8.30 17.98
C ILE A 195 -0.73 -8.25 19.50
N GLN A 196 -0.08 -7.32 20.19
CA GLN A 196 -0.23 -7.22 21.65
C GLN A 196 -1.64 -6.80 22.07
N TYR A 197 -2.25 -5.88 21.34
CA TYR A 197 -3.66 -5.51 21.54
C TYR A 197 -4.58 -6.71 21.36
N LEU A 198 -4.38 -7.48 20.28
CA LEU A 198 -5.17 -8.68 19.99
C LEU A 198 -4.97 -9.78 21.04
N ARG A 199 -3.74 -9.95 21.55
CA ARG A 199 -3.46 -10.85 22.69
C ARG A 199 -4.31 -10.48 23.90
N LYS A 200 -4.30 -9.21 24.32
CA LYS A 200 -5.10 -8.73 25.46
C LYS A 200 -6.61 -8.89 25.22
N LYS A 201 -7.07 -8.71 23.98
CA LYS A 201 -8.47 -8.87 23.60
C LYS A 201 -8.90 -10.30 23.31
N ARG A 202 -8.03 -11.31 23.46
CA ARG A 202 -8.28 -12.71 23.11
C ARG A 202 -8.75 -12.92 21.66
N ARG A 203 -8.24 -12.09 20.74
CA ARG A 203 -8.54 -12.12 19.30
C ARG A 203 -7.42 -12.76 18.46
N LEU A 204 -6.46 -13.42 19.11
CA LEU A 204 -5.54 -14.33 18.43
C LEU A 204 -6.01 -15.76 18.67
N THR A 205 -6.15 -16.51 17.59
CA THR A 205 -6.48 -17.94 17.67
C THR A 205 -5.27 -18.75 18.12
N ALA A 206 -5.49 -19.99 18.56
CA ALA A 206 -4.41 -20.90 18.94
C ALA A 206 -3.41 -21.11 17.79
N SER A 207 -3.89 -21.18 16.55
CA SER A 207 -3.06 -21.30 15.35
C SER A 207 -2.14 -20.09 15.16
N ALA A 208 -2.67 -18.87 15.31
CA ALA A 208 -1.89 -17.64 15.25
C ALA A 208 -0.85 -17.55 16.38
N PHE A 209 -1.22 -17.97 17.59
CA PHE A 209 -0.27 -18.04 18.71
C PHE A 209 0.89 -19.01 18.44
N HIS A 210 0.58 -20.20 17.93
CA HIS A 210 1.59 -21.19 17.56
C HIS A 210 2.53 -20.62 16.49
N TYR A 211 1.97 -20.07 15.41
CA TYR A 211 2.74 -19.46 14.32
C TYR A 211 3.67 -18.35 14.82
N ILE A 212 3.19 -17.42 15.66
CA ILE A 212 4.03 -16.35 16.23
C ILE A 212 5.18 -16.93 17.07
N LYS A 213 4.94 -18.02 17.80
CA LYS A 213 5.96 -18.65 18.66
C LYS A 213 7.02 -19.40 17.86
N THR A 214 6.63 -20.05 16.76
CA THR A 214 7.52 -20.89 15.95
C THR A 214 8.18 -20.13 14.80
N ASN A 215 7.64 -18.98 14.40
CA ASN A 215 8.19 -18.17 13.34
C ASN A 215 9.21 -17.16 13.87
N ARG A 216 10.49 -17.41 13.56
CA ARG A 216 11.63 -16.56 13.98
C ARG A 216 11.50 -15.11 13.52
N PHE A 217 11.02 -14.88 12.30
CA PHE A 217 10.82 -13.53 11.76
C PHE A 217 9.83 -12.73 12.61
N PHE A 218 8.75 -13.37 13.07
CA PHE A 218 7.77 -12.70 13.93
C PHE A 218 8.33 -12.33 15.30
N ALA A 219 9.18 -13.18 15.87
CA ALA A 219 9.86 -12.89 17.12
C ALA A 219 10.77 -11.66 16.99
N GLU A 220 11.57 -11.60 15.91
CA GLU A 220 12.45 -10.45 15.60
C GLU A 220 11.64 -9.16 15.36
N LEU A 221 10.54 -9.24 14.61
CA LEU A 221 9.66 -8.11 14.33
C LEU A 221 9.01 -7.55 15.62
N LEU A 222 8.54 -8.42 16.51
CA LEU A 222 7.94 -8.01 17.79
C LEU A 222 8.98 -7.40 18.74
N ASN A 223 10.21 -7.91 18.74
CA ASN A 223 11.31 -7.32 19.51
C ASN A 223 11.63 -5.90 19.02
N GLY A 224 11.70 -5.68 17.70
CA GLY A 224 11.92 -4.34 17.12
C GLY A 224 10.83 -3.34 17.50
N VAL A 225 9.56 -3.76 17.50
CA VAL A 225 8.44 -2.93 17.98
C VAL A 225 8.56 -2.61 19.47
N ALA A 226 8.90 -3.59 20.30
CA ALA A 226 9.07 -3.39 21.74
C ALA A 226 10.22 -2.41 22.05
N GLU A 227 11.35 -2.53 21.35
CA GLU A 227 12.48 -1.60 21.48
C GLU A 227 12.10 -0.17 21.04
N ALA A 228 11.39 -0.02 19.92
CA ALA A 228 10.91 1.28 19.46
C ALA A 228 9.96 1.94 20.47
N TYR A 229 9.06 1.16 21.06
CA TYR A 229 8.16 1.63 22.10
C TYR A 229 8.92 2.07 23.36
N GLN A 230 9.90 1.29 23.79
CA GLN A 230 10.71 1.61 24.96
C GLN A 230 11.56 2.87 24.75
N LYS A 231 12.16 3.05 23.55
CA LYS A 231 12.85 4.30 23.18
C LYS A 231 11.91 5.49 23.22
N LYS A 232 10.70 5.37 22.69
CA LYS A 232 9.70 6.45 22.70
C LYS A 232 9.25 6.80 24.12
N LYS A 233 9.08 5.80 24.99
CA LYS A 233 8.76 6.00 26.41
C LYS A 233 9.86 6.78 27.13
N VAL A 234 11.12 6.40 26.94
CA VAL A 234 12.28 7.10 27.53
C VAL A 234 12.36 8.54 27.02
N GLN A 235 12.15 8.78 25.73
CA GLN A 235 12.11 10.13 25.17
C GLN A 235 10.96 10.98 25.72
N MET A 236 9.77 10.40 25.93
CA MET A 236 8.64 11.10 26.56
C MET A 236 8.91 11.44 28.02
N MET A 237 9.49 10.53 28.80
CA MET A 237 9.86 10.79 30.19
C MET A 237 10.94 11.88 30.29
N ALA A 238 11.94 11.87 29.41
CA ALA A 238 12.94 12.92 29.34
C ALA A 238 12.34 14.28 28.94
N PHE A 239 11.31 14.29 28.10
CA PHE A 239 10.58 15.52 27.74
C PHE A 239 9.71 16.03 28.89
N GLU A 240 9.03 15.16 29.64
CA GLU A 240 8.25 15.51 30.83
C GLU A 240 9.14 16.05 31.98
N GLU A 241 10.36 15.55 32.13
CA GLU A 241 11.35 16.09 33.10
C GLU A 241 11.92 17.46 32.68
N MET A 242 11.93 17.78 31.38
CA MET A 242 12.41 19.07 30.86
C MET A 242 11.35 20.18 30.84
N VAL A 243 10.08 19.88 31.11
CA VAL A 243 9.02 20.90 31.25
C VAL A 243 8.92 21.29 32.74
N PRO A 244 9.32 22.51 33.15
CA PRO A 244 9.12 22.95 34.52
C PRO A 244 7.62 22.99 34.79
N GLN A 245 7.19 22.39 35.91
CA GLN A 245 5.82 22.46 36.42
C GLN A 245 5.38 23.92 36.61
N ARG A 246 4.87 24.57 35.56
CA ARG A 246 4.15 25.84 35.70
C ARG A 246 2.69 25.56 36.02
N GLY A 247 2.42 25.53 37.33
CA GLY A 247 1.15 25.95 37.91
C GLY A 247 -0.03 24.98 37.78
N ARG A 248 -0.33 24.28 38.89
CA ARG A 248 -1.70 23.86 39.19
C ARG A 248 -2.61 25.10 39.22
N PHE A 249 -3.45 25.26 38.21
CA PHE A 249 -4.66 26.07 38.34
C PHE A 249 -5.88 25.15 38.34
N HIS A 250 -6.53 25.10 39.50
CA HIS A 250 -7.93 24.72 39.62
C HIS A 250 -8.80 25.86 39.08
N HIS A 251 -9.53 25.64 37.99
CA HIS A 251 -10.92 26.09 37.78
C HIS A 251 -11.41 25.77 36.37
N GLY A 252 -12.70 25.42 36.27
CA GLY A 252 -13.51 25.78 35.11
C GLY A 252 -13.90 24.62 34.19
N SER A 253 -15.06 24.03 34.47
CA SER A 253 -15.84 23.24 33.53
C SER A 253 -16.05 23.96 32.19
N PHE A 254 -15.49 23.44 31.11
CA PHE A 254 -15.90 23.75 29.75
C PHE A 254 -16.08 22.44 28.97
N ARG A 255 -17.33 22.10 28.65
CA ARG A 255 -17.65 21.16 27.57
C ARG A 255 -17.60 21.92 26.24
N PRO A 256 -16.96 21.34 25.21
CA PRO A 256 -17.45 21.49 23.85
C PRO A 256 -17.98 20.15 23.31
N ARG A 257 -19.02 20.27 22.49
CA ARG A 257 -19.75 19.20 21.79
C ARG A 257 -18.85 18.38 20.85
N SER A 258 -19.29 17.15 20.67
CA SER A 258 -18.91 16.09 19.73
C SER A 258 -18.84 16.47 18.24
N GLY A 259 -17.80 15.97 17.55
CA GLY A 259 -17.66 15.84 16.09
C GLY A 259 -16.25 15.34 15.71
N PRO A 260 -16.07 14.36 14.80
CA PRO A 260 -14.97 13.37 14.88
C PRO A 260 -13.68 13.87 14.23
N ALA A 261 -12.63 14.02 15.05
CA ALA A 261 -11.27 14.21 14.58
C ALA A 261 -10.42 13.00 14.98
N ALA A 262 -9.93 12.30 13.95
CA ALA A 262 -8.71 11.50 13.93
C ALA A 262 -8.27 10.86 15.26
N HIS A 263 -8.60 9.58 15.44
CA HIS A 263 -7.85 8.70 16.33
C HIS A 263 -6.44 8.45 15.74
N GLN A 264 -5.58 9.47 15.80
CA GLN A 264 -4.14 9.26 15.93
C GLN A 264 -3.86 8.99 17.40
N GLY A 265 -3.24 7.85 17.68
CA GLY A 265 -2.59 7.58 18.97
C GLY A 265 -3.54 7.48 20.16
N GLY A 266 -4.21 6.34 20.32
CA GLY A 266 -4.64 5.95 21.65
C GLY A 266 -3.43 5.93 22.58
N ALA A 267 -3.45 6.74 23.63
CA ALA A 267 -2.44 6.74 24.68
C ALA A 267 -2.34 5.32 25.29
N TYR A 268 -1.17 4.70 25.20
CA TYR A 268 -0.90 3.39 25.80
C TYR A 268 -0.23 3.61 27.15
N ASP A 269 -0.76 2.98 28.20
CA ASP A 269 -0.11 2.95 29.51
C ASP A 269 1.18 2.12 29.41
N ALA A 270 2.30 2.78 29.69
CA ALA A 270 3.63 2.25 29.49
C ALA A 270 4.05 1.23 30.55
N ARG A 271 3.18 0.89 31.51
CA ARG A 271 3.41 -0.12 32.56
C ARG A 271 3.17 -1.57 32.09
N ASP A 272 2.60 -1.77 30.91
CA ASP A 272 2.14 -3.08 30.46
C ASP A 272 3.10 -3.81 29.51
N PHE A 273 4.29 -3.26 29.25
CA PHE A 273 5.35 -3.95 28.50
C PHE A 273 6.35 -4.50 29.51
N ASN A 274 6.18 -5.78 29.88
CA ASN A 274 7.15 -6.49 30.70
C ASN A 274 8.05 -7.34 29.79
N PRO A 275 9.26 -6.89 29.43
CA PRO A 275 10.22 -7.68 28.67
C PRO A 275 10.78 -8.77 29.60
N GLY A 276 10.05 -9.86 29.76
CA GLY A 276 10.41 -10.93 30.71
C GLY A 276 9.35 -12.01 30.90
N GLU A 277 8.10 -11.77 30.51
CA GLU A 277 7.05 -12.80 30.57
C GLU A 277 7.01 -13.65 29.29
N ILE A 278 8.13 -14.32 28.99
CA ILE A 278 8.11 -15.58 28.25
C ILE A 278 8.21 -16.66 29.32
N PRO A 279 7.11 -17.30 29.75
CA PRO A 279 7.26 -18.47 30.61
C PRO A 279 7.93 -19.57 29.79
N ALA A 280 9.21 -19.79 30.08
CA ALA A 280 9.87 -21.07 29.87
C ALA A 280 9.22 -22.08 30.84
N SER A 281 8.09 -22.66 30.46
CA SER A 281 7.54 -23.87 31.08
C SER A 281 6.38 -24.39 30.26
N GLY A 282 6.42 -25.70 29.98
CA GLY A 282 5.38 -26.40 29.22
C GLY A 282 5.90 -27.40 28.19
N LEU A 283 7.02 -28.06 28.47
CA LEU A 283 7.24 -29.44 28.03
C LEU A 283 6.19 -30.29 28.76
N ILE A 284 5.23 -30.86 28.04
CA ILE A 284 4.61 -32.12 28.44
C ILE A 284 4.54 -32.99 27.18
N ALA A 285 4.93 -34.24 27.39
CA ALA A 285 4.90 -35.37 26.47
C ALA A 285 3.54 -35.61 25.82
#